data_AF-A0A7V9GV45-F1
#
_entry.id   AF-A0A7V9GV45-F1
#
_cell.length_a   1.000
_cell.length_b   1.000
_cell.length_c   1.000
_cell.angle_alpha   90.00
_cell.angle_beta   90.00
_cell.angle_gamma   90.00
#
_symmetry.space_group_name_H-M   'P 1'
#
loop_
_entity.id
_entity.type
_entity.pdbx_description
1 polymer ?
#
loop_
_entity_poly.entity_id
_entity_poly.type
_entity_poly.pdbx_seq_one_letter_code
_entity_poly.pdbx_strand_id
1 'polypeptide(L)'
;MRYWLAALLGLGLAAVSIAAATWGLYGLIRTGTCADGGAYQVVQPCPEGTGLRVGGLVGGIFGTLIAIAIYAARGGSGNARRGNAGVLAFGMLMLALSAAALVAAFGPASTDRADSKIGAAIAAFVMLPLGIGPVIYGLRGRRATPSIMGMTGMDSGITIPSMASSVMSGGSSVTPAPAPVPAADQEGEAIDRLERLQALKVSGAITESEFQAKKAEILRDM
;
A
#
# COMPACT_ATOMS: atom_id res chain seq x y z
N MET A 1 23.07 -29.49 11.01
CA MET A 1 22.07 -28.93 11.94
C MET A 1 21.84 -27.42 11.74
N ARG A 2 22.89 -26.56 11.72
CA ARG A 2 22.78 -25.09 11.52
C ARG A 2 21.90 -24.68 10.31
N TYR A 3 21.99 -25.44 9.22
CA TYR A 3 21.19 -25.26 8.00
C TYR A 3 19.67 -25.39 8.22
N TRP A 4 19.26 -26.38 9.00
CA TRP A 4 17.85 -26.63 9.32
C TRP A 4 17.33 -25.59 10.31
N LEU A 5 18.15 -25.21 11.31
CA LEU A 5 17.81 -24.16 12.25
C LEU A 5 17.59 -22.81 11.55
N ALA A 6 18.47 -22.42 10.61
CA ALA A 6 18.31 -21.16 9.88
C ALA A 6 17.05 -21.15 8.98
N ALA A 7 16.70 -22.29 8.36
CA ALA A 7 15.46 -22.39 7.59
C ALA A 7 14.21 -22.32 8.46
N LEU A 8 14.18 -23.06 9.57
CA LEU A 8 13.05 -23.04 10.49
C LEU A 8 12.89 -21.65 11.12
N LEU A 9 14.00 -21.00 11.47
CA LEU A 9 14.00 -19.63 11.98
C LEU A 9 13.47 -18.64 10.94
N GLY A 10 13.96 -18.70 9.69
CA GLY A 10 13.48 -17.85 8.61
C GLY A 10 12.00 -18.07 8.30
N LEU A 11 11.56 -19.33 8.22
CA LEU A 11 10.16 -19.67 7.97
C LEU A 11 9.25 -19.21 9.12
N GLY A 12 9.69 -19.44 10.37
CA GLY A 12 8.95 -19.02 11.57
C GLY A 12 8.84 -17.50 11.65
N LEU A 13 9.93 -16.78 11.40
CA LEU A 13 9.94 -15.32 11.38
C LEU A 13 9.03 -14.77 10.29
N ALA A 14 9.04 -15.37 9.08
CA ALA A 14 8.13 -15.01 8.00
C ALA A 14 6.66 -15.25 8.37
N ALA A 15 6.35 -16.37 9.02
CA ALA A 15 4.98 -16.67 9.44
C ALA A 15 4.48 -15.66 10.50
N VAL A 16 5.33 -15.31 11.48
CA VAL A 16 5.01 -14.31 12.51
C VAL A 16 4.84 -12.92 11.90
N SER A 17 5.71 -12.53 10.97
CA SER A 17 5.65 -11.21 10.33
C SER A 17 4.40 -11.07 9.43
N ILE A 18 4.03 -12.12 8.71
CA ILE A 18 2.79 -12.18 7.94
C ILE A 18 1.58 -12.07 8.88
N ALA A 19 1.54 -12.85 9.97
CA ALA A 19 0.46 -12.78 10.93
C ALA A 19 0.31 -11.38 11.55
N ALA A 20 1.43 -10.73 11.90
CA ALA A 20 1.43 -9.37 12.43
C ALA A 20 0.94 -8.34 11.40
N ALA A 21 1.36 -8.45 10.13
CA ALA A 21 0.89 -7.59 9.05
C ALA A 21 -0.60 -7.77 8.78
N THR A 22 -1.07 -9.01 8.74
CA THR A 22 -2.48 -9.35 8.56
C THR A 22 -3.33 -8.83 9.72
N TRP A 23 -2.86 -9.00 10.96
CA TRP A 23 -3.56 -8.48 12.14
C TRP A 23 -3.65 -6.95 12.13
N GLY A 24 -2.55 -6.27 11.78
CA GLY A 24 -2.51 -4.81 11.61
C GLY A 24 -3.48 -4.34 10.52
N LEU A 25 -3.40 -4.93 9.33
CA LEU A 25 -4.25 -4.61 8.19
C LEU A 25 -5.74 -4.84 8.50
N TYR A 26 -6.08 -5.98 9.12
CA TYR A 26 -7.44 -6.28 9.54
C TYR A 26 -7.98 -5.23 10.52
N GLY A 27 -7.16 -4.84 11.50
CA GLY A 27 -7.53 -3.78 12.44
C GLY A 27 -7.73 -2.41 11.78
N LEU A 28 -6.87 -2.06 10.80
CA LEU A 28 -6.94 -0.82 10.03
C LEU A 28 -8.18 -0.75 9.13
N ILE A 29 -8.50 -1.84 8.43
CA ILE A 29 -9.71 -1.92 7.59
C ILE A 29 -10.97 -1.73 8.45
N ARG A 30 -10.98 -2.27 9.68
CA ARG A 30 -12.13 -2.19 10.58
C ARG A 30 -12.31 -0.80 11.19
N THR A 31 -11.22 -0.09 11.49
CA THR A 31 -11.30 1.30 11.97
C THR A 31 -11.74 2.27 10.88
N GLY A 32 -11.40 1.99 9.62
CA GLY A 32 -11.60 2.91 8.51
C GLY A 32 -10.53 4.01 8.48
N THR A 33 -10.77 5.05 7.67
CA THR A 33 -9.88 6.21 7.55
C THR A 33 -10.05 7.13 8.75
N CYS A 34 -9.30 6.87 9.81
CA CYS A 34 -9.13 7.79 10.91
C CYS A 34 -7.86 8.61 10.66
N ALA A 35 -7.92 9.91 10.87
CA ALA A 35 -6.78 10.81 10.78
C ALA A 35 -6.90 11.82 11.92
N ASP A 36 -5.77 12.23 12.50
CA ASP A 36 -5.75 13.43 13.33
C ASP A 36 -6.02 14.60 12.39
N GLY A 37 -7.28 15.04 12.39
CA GLY A 37 -7.75 16.10 11.52
C GLY A 37 -6.89 17.33 11.70
N GLY A 38 -6.18 17.72 10.64
CA GLY A 38 -5.80 19.13 10.47
C GLY A 38 -7.06 20.00 10.44
N ALA A 39 -6.90 21.32 10.53
CA ALA A 39 -7.99 22.30 10.70
C ALA A 39 -9.18 22.19 9.72
N TYR A 40 -9.09 21.36 8.68
CA TYR A 40 -10.04 21.28 7.57
C TYR A 40 -10.63 19.91 7.29
N GLN A 41 -10.33 18.85 8.06
CA GLN A 41 -11.00 17.57 7.86
C GLN A 41 -11.80 17.14 9.10
N VAL A 42 -13.11 16.97 8.91
CA VAL A 42 -14.01 16.33 9.89
C VAL A 42 -13.72 14.84 9.85
N VAL A 43 -12.59 14.43 10.43
CA VAL A 43 -12.24 13.01 10.57
C VAL A 43 -12.50 12.61 12.01
N GLN A 44 -13.02 11.40 12.19
CA GLN A 44 -13.14 10.83 13.52
C GLN A 44 -11.75 10.65 14.14
N PRO A 45 -11.55 11.06 15.40
CA PRO A 45 -10.28 10.86 16.10
C PRO A 45 -9.94 9.36 16.12
N CYS A 46 -8.67 9.05 15.84
CA CYS A 46 -8.19 7.67 15.82
C CYS A 46 -8.39 7.02 17.19
N PRO A 47 -9.04 5.85 17.29
CA PRO A 47 -9.09 5.12 18.56
C PRO A 47 -7.68 4.75 19.02
N GLU A 48 -7.49 4.68 20.33
CA GLU A 48 -6.22 4.28 20.92
C GLU A 48 -5.76 2.90 20.39
N GLY A 49 -4.46 2.74 20.18
CA GLY A 49 -3.86 1.51 19.62
C GLY A 49 -3.80 1.45 18.09
N THR A 50 -4.28 2.45 17.36
CA THR A 50 -4.12 2.53 15.89
C THR A 50 -2.64 2.54 15.50
N GLY A 51 -1.79 3.24 16.25
CA GLY A 51 -0.34 3.25 16.03
C GLY A 51 0.30 1.85 16.12
N LEU A 52 -0.19 0.99 17.03
CA LEU A 52 0.31 -0.39 17.14
C LEU A 52 -0.09 -1.24 15.92
N ARG A 53 -1.25 -1.00 15.33
CA ARG A 53 -1.72 -1.69 14.12
C ARG A 53 -0.90 -1.29 12.90
N VAL A 54 -0.65 0.02 12.74
CA VAL A 54 0.25 0.53 11.69
C VAL A 54 1.66 0.01 11.90
N GLY A 55 2.15 0.04 13.14
CA GLY A 55 3.46 -0.53 13.50
C GLY A 55 3.55 -2.02 13.22
N GLY A 56 2.48 -2.79 13.46
CA GLY A 56 2.40 -4.21 13.11
C GLY A 56 2.44 -4.45 11.60
N LEU A 57 1.79 -3.58 10.81
CA LEU A 57 1.83 -3.63 9.36
C LEU A 57 3.24 -3.33 8.81
N VAL A 58 3.84 -2.22 9.21
CA VAL A 58 5.19 -1.81 8.80
C VAL A 58 6.23 -2.82 9.30
N GLY A 59 6.14 -3.20 10.57
CA GLY A 59 7.01 -4.19 11.20
C GLY A 59 6.89 -5.57 10.56
N GLY A 60 5.70 -5.97 10.10
CA GLY A 60 5.50 -7.20 9.35
C GLY A 60 6.19 -7.18 7.97
N ILE A 61 6.18 -6.04 7.27
CA ILE A 61 6.91 -5.88 6.01
C ILE A 61 8.42 -6.07 6.23
N PHE A 62 9.00 -5.32 7.17
CA PHE A 62 10.43 -5.45 7.49
C PHE A 62 10.80 -6.82 8.04
N GLY A 63 9.97 -7.38 8.92
CA GLY A 63 10.14 -8.73 9.47
C GLY A 63 10.21 -9.78 8.37
N THR A 64 9.40 -9.63 7.31
CA THR A 64 9.45 -10.57 6.19
C THR A 64 10.69 -10.39 5.32
N LEU A 65 11.15 -9.15 5.10
CA LEU A 65 12.42 -8.91 4.41
C LEU A 65 13.61 -9.54 5.16
N ILE A 66 13.63 -9.40 6.49
CA ILE A 66 14.65 -10.03 7.34
C ILE A 66 14.55 -11.56 7.25
N ALA A 67 13.34 -12.12 7.28
CA ALA A 67 13.11 -13.55 7.13
C ALA A 67 13.62 -14.09 5.79
N ILE A 68 13.38 -13.37 4.69
CA ILE A 68 13.91 -13.69 3.37
C ILE A 68 15.44 -13.63 3.36
N ALA A 69 16.04 -12.60 3.97
CA ALA A 69 17.50 -12.48 4.06
C ALA A 69 18.13 -13.64 4.84
N ILE A 70 17.55 -14.03 5.99
CA ILE A 70 18.00 -15.19 6.78
C ILE A 70 17.85 -16.48 5.97
N TYR A 71 16.71 -16.65 5.29
CA TYR A 71 16.44 -17.83 4.46
C TYR A 71 17.38 -17.92 3.25
N ALA A 72 17.74 -16.79 2.63
CA ALA A 72 18.68 -16.71 1.52
C ALA A 72 20.13 -16.98 1.99
N ALA A 73 20.51 -16.44 3.15
CA ALA A 73 21.82 -16.61 3.77
C ALA A 73 22.10 -18.09 4.16
N ARG A 74 21.07 -18.93 4.25
CA ARG A 74 21.22 -20.37 4.53
C ARG A 74 22.03 -21.13 3.48
N GLY A 75 22.23 -20.57 2.27
CA GLY A 75 22.74 -21.36 1.17
C GLY A 75 24.16 -21.92 1.38
N GLY A 76 24.29 -23.22 1.12
CA GLY A 76 25.57 -23.84 0.76
C GLY A 76 26.00 -23.41 -0.65
N SER A 77 27.31 -23.31 -0.84
CA SER A 77 27.94 -23.04 -2.14
C SER A 77 27.58 -24.12 -3.15
N GLY A 78 26.99 -23.75 -4.30
CA GLY A 78 27.15 -24.59 -5.51
C GLY A 78 25.92 -24.98 -6.32
N ASN A 79 24.70 -24.52 -6.05
CA ASN A 79 23.56 -24.86 -6.92
C ASN A 79 22.74 -23.66 -7.40
N ALA A 80 22.58 -23.57 -8.72
CA ALA A 80 21.74 -22.62 -9.48
C ALA A 80 20.26 -22.59 -9.05
N ARG A 81 19.83 -23.46 -8.12
CA ARG A 81 18.51 -23.41 -7.47
C ARG A 81 18.30 -22.20 -6.55
N ARG A 82 19.33 -21.36 -6.32
CA ARG A 82 19.23 -20.15 -5.47
C ARG A 82 18.39 -19.03 -6.09
N GLY A 83 18.36 -18.87 -7.41
CA GLY A 83 17.69 -17.72 -8.06
C GLY A 83 16.17 -17.71 -7.85
N ASN A 84 15.52 -18.87 -7.93
CA ASN A 84 14.05 -18.94 -7.88
C ASN A 84 13.49 -18.97 -6.45
N ALA A 85 14.34 -19.14 -5.43
CA ALA A 85 13.89 -19.21 -4.04
C ALA A 85 13.29 -17.88 -3.57
N GLY A 86 13.89 -16.74 -3.97
CA GLY A 86 13.35 -15.42 -3.68
C GLY A 86 12.01 -15.17 -4.38
N VAL A 87 11.89 -15.54 -5.65
CA VAL A 87 10.67 -15.39 -6.45
C VAL A 87 9.52 -16.24 -5.88
N LEU A 88 9.81 -17.48 -5.47
CA LEU A 88 8.83 -18.35 -4.81
C LEU A 88 8.42 -17.81 -3.44
N ALA A 89 9.36 -17.33 -2.63
CA ALA A 89 9.06 -16.74 -1.32
C ALA A 89 8.21 -15.47 -1.46
N PHE A 90 8.54 -14.60 -2.41
CA PHE A 90 7.75 -13.41 -2.71
C PHE A 90 6.34 -13.75 -3.21
N GLY A 91 6.22 -14.72 -4.12
CA GLY A 91 4.92 -15.18 -4.61
C GLY A 91 4.04 -15.77 -3.52
N MET A 92 4.62 -16.59 -2.63
CA MET A 92 3.92 -17.14 -1.46
C MET A 92 3.47 -16.05 -0.49
N LEU A 93 4.27 -14.99 -0.30
CA LEU A 93 3.88 -13.85 0.54
C LEU A 93 2.67 -13.12 -0.03
N MET A 94 2.67 -12.82 -1.33
CA MET A 94 1.55 -12.13 -1.98
C MET A 94 0.28 -12.98 -1.97
N LEU A 95 0.41 -14.31 -2.15
CA LEU A 95 -0.70 -15.25 -1.99
C LEU A 95 -1.22 -15.29 -0.56
N ALA A 96 -0.34 -15.30 0.45
CA ALA A 96 -0.75 -15.27 1.85
C ALA A 96 -1.48 -13.96 2.19
N LEU A 97 -1.00 -12.81 1.69
CA LEU A 97 -1.67 -11.52 1.84
C LEU A 97 -3.04 -11.49 1.13
N SER A 98 -3.14 -12.06 -0.07
CA SER A 98 -4.39 -12.15 -0.82
C SER A 98 -5.40 -13.06 -0.09
N ALA A 99 -4.96 -14.22 0.40
CA ALA A 99 -5.78 -15.12 1.20
C ALA A 99 -6.26 -14.46 2.51
N ALA A 100 -5.38 -13.72 3.18
CA ALA A 100 -5.73 -12.93 4.36
C ALA A 100 -6.77 -11.85 4.04
N ALA A 101 -6.63 -11.14 2.91
CA ALA A 101 -7.61 -10.15 2.47
C ALA A 101 -8.97 -10.79 2.12
N LEU A 102 -8.99 -11.96 1.49
CA LEU A 102 -10.21 -12.74 1.24
C LEU A 102 -10.87 -13.19 2.54
N VAL A 103 -10.10 -13.66 3.52
CA VAL A 103 -10.61 -14.01 4.85
C VAL A 103 -11.13 -12.78 5.58
N ALA A 104 -10.52 -11.61 5.41
CA ALA A 104 -11.04 -10.36 5.96
C ALA A 104 -12.37 -9.96 5.29
N ALA A 105 -12.49 -10.14 3.97
CA ALA A 105 -13.67 -9.78 3.19
C ALA A 105 -14.86 -10.74 3.42
N PHE A 106 -14.58 -12.05 3.48
CA PHE A 106 -15.61 -13.11 3.50
C PHE A 106 -15.64 -13.92 4.80
N GLY A 107 -14.76 -13.63 5.75
CA GLY A 107 -14.68 -14.38 7.00
C GLY A 107 -15.92 -14.20 7.89
N PRO A 108 -16.10 -15.09 8.88
CA PRO A 108 -17.24 -15.06 9.81
C PRO A 108 -17.30 -13.77 10.65
N ALA A 109 -16.18 -13.04 10.74
CA ALA A 109 -16.09 -11.74 11.41
C ALA A 109 -16.26 -10.52 10.46
N SER A 110 -16.73 -10.73 9.22
CA SER A 110 -16.92 -9.67 8.21
C SER A 110 -18.22 -8.86 8.39
N THR A 111 -18.70 -8.70 9.63
CA THR A 111 -20.00 -8.08 9.91
C THR A 111 -20.02 -6.56 9.84
N ASP A 112 -18.88 -5.89 9.61
CA ASP A 112 -18.78 -4.43 9.74
C ASP A 112 -18.61 -3.71 8.38
N ARG A 113 -19.55 -2.79 8.11
CA ARG A 113 -19.64 -1.77 7.03
C ARG A 113 -19.39 -2.26 5.58
N ALA A 114 -20.34 -1.96 4.69
CA ALA A 114 -20.28 -2.32 3.28
C ALA A 114 -18.99 -1.83 2.57
N ASP A 115 -18.49 -0.65 2.93
CA ASP A 115 -17.30 -0.04 2.30
C ASP A 115 -16.01 -0.83 2.57
N SER A 116 -15.90 -1.47 3.74
CA SER A 116 -14.68 -2.22 4.10
C SER A 116 -14.52 -3.49 3.25
N LYS A 117 -15.65 -4.10 2.87
CA LYS A 117 -15.69 -5.33 2.06
C LYS A 117 -15.16 -5.09 0.65
N ILE A 118 -15.53 -3.96 0.06
CA ILE A 118 -15.12 -3.60 -1.30
C ILE A 118 -13.60 -3.37 -1.33
N GLY A 119 -13.07 -2.61 -0.36
CA GLY A 119 -11.62 -2.36 -0.28
C GLY A 119 -10.80 -3.64 -0.11
N ALA A 120 -11.24 -4.55 0.78
CA ALA A 120 -10.57 -5.83 1.00
C ALA A 120 -10.66 -6.74 -0.25
N ALA A 121 -11.80 -6.76 -0.94
CA ALA A 121 -11.98 -7.53 -2.17
C ALA A 121 -11.09 -7.02 -3.32
N ILE A 122 -11.01 -5.70 -3.51
CA ILE A 122 -10.12 -5.08 -4.51
C ILE A 122 -8.66 -5.43 -4.21
N ALA A 123 -8.22 -5.27 -2.95
CA ALA A 123 -6.86 -5.61 -2.55
C ALA A 123 -6.54 -7.09 -2.79
N ALA A 124 -7.46 -7.99 -2.45
CA ALA A 124 -7.31 -9.42 -2.73
C ALA A 124 -7.16 -9.70 -4.24
N PHE A 125 -8.00 -9.07 -5.06
CA PHE A 125 -8.02 -9.25 -6.51
C PHE A 125 -6.75 -8.75 -7.20
N VAL A 126 -6.16 -7.64 -6.71
CA VAL A 126 -4.89 -7.11 -7.24
C VAL A 126 -3.69 -7.95 -6.79
N MET A 127 -3.68 -8.41 -5.54
CA MET A 127 -2.57 -9.20 -4.99
C MET A 127 -2.54 -10.63 -5.52
N LEU A 128 -3.69 -11.20 -5.91
CA LEU A 128 -3.79 -12.55 -6.42
C LEU A 128 -2.94 -12.80 -7.69
N PRO A 129 -3.07 -12.05 -8.80
CA PRO A 129 -2.23 -12.24 -9.98
C PRO A 129 -0.76 -11.93 -9.69
N LEU A 130 -0.50 -10.94 -8.82
CA LEU A 130 0.85 -10.56 -8.40
C LEU A 130 1.56 -11.68 -7.63
N GLY A 131 0.83 -12.52 -6.89
CA GLY A 131 1.36 -13.68 -6.20
C GLY A 131 1.40 -14.96 -7.03
N ILE A 132 0.35 -15.22 -7.82
CA ILE A 132 0.24 -16.40 -8.69
C ILE A 132 1.36 -16.39 -9.75
N GLY A 133 1.63 -15.24 -10.37
CA GLY A 133 2.63 -15.11 -11.44
C GLY A 133 4.02 -15.62 -11.02
N PRO A 134 4.63 -15.06 -9.96
CA PRO A 134 5.91 -15.50 -9.41
C PRO A 134 5.92 -16.98 -8.99
N VAL A 135 4.82 -17.49 -8.41
CA VAL A 135 4.73 -18.90 -8.03
C VAL A 135 4.74 -19.80 -9.27
N ILE A 136 3.91 -19.52 -10.28
CA ILE A 136 3.89 -20.26 -11.52
C ILE A 136 5.25 -20.18 -12.22
N TYR A 137 5.87 -19.00 -12.27
CA TYR A 137 7.20 -18.80 -12.87
C TYR A 137 8.28 -19.58 -12.12
N GLY A 138 8.32 -19.50 -10.79
CA GLY A 138 9.27 -20.23 -9.95
C GLY A 138 9.13 -21.76 -10.07
N LEU A 139 7.88 -22.25 -10.24
CA LEU A 139 7.58 -23.67 -10.48
C LEU A 139 7.89 -24.12 -11.92
N ARG A 140 7.63 -23.28 -12.94
CA ARG A 140 7.88 -23.57 -14.36
C ARG A 140 9.32 -23.31 -14.83
N GLY A 141 10.10 -22.55 -14.08
CA GLY A 141 11.49 -22.15 -14.36
C GLY A 141 12.52 -23.28 -14.44
N ARG A 142 12.12 -24.52 -14.76
CA ARG A 142 13.01 -25.63 -15.10
C ARG A 142 13.25 -25.79 -16.62
N ARG A 143 12.54 -25.08 -17.51
CA ARG A 143 12.69 -25.32 -18.97
C ARG A 143 12.72 -24.11 -19.91
N ALA A 144 12.48 -22.89 -19.46
CA ALA A 144 12.46 -21.74 -20.38
C ALA A 144 13.12 -20.53 -19.75
N THR A 145 14.39 -20.32 -20.06
CA THR A 145 15.00 -19.00 -20.02
C THR A 145 14.70 -18.32 -21.35
N PRO A 146 13.99 -17.19 -21.34
CA PRO A 146 14.53 -16.05 -22.06
C PRO A 146 14.74 -14.89 -21.08
N SER A 147 15.94 -14.35 -21.16
CA SER A 147 16.48 -13.23 -20.41
C SER A 147 15.65 -11.95 -20.64
N ILE A 148 14.69 -11.64 -19.76
CA ILE A 148 14.07 -10.30 -19.68
C ILE A 148 13.89 -9.88 -18.21
N MET A 149 14.88 -10.13 -17.36
CA MET A 149 14.98 -9.42 -16.08
C MET A 149 16.43 -9.38 -15.57
N GLY A 150 17.33 -8.91 -16.43
CA GLY A 150 18.61 -8.35 -16.02
C GLY A 150 18.43 -6.89 -15.64
N MET A 151 17.95 -6.61 -14.43
CA MET A 151 18.00 -5.27 -13.83
C MET A 151 18.58 -5.26 -12.40
N THR A 152 19.18 -6.37 -11.95
CA THR A 152 19.95 -6.43 -10.71
C THR A 152 21.37 -6.91 -11.01
N GLY A 153 22.08 -6.06 -11.75
CA GLY A 153 23.49 -6.22 -12.11
C GLY A 153 24.12 -4.85 -12.35
N MET A 154 23.93 -3.92 -11.43
CA MET A 154 24.74 -2.71 -11.34
C MET A 154 25.93 -3.03 -10.45
N ASP A 155 26.89 -3.71 -11.05
CA ASP A 155 28.23 -3.87 -10.49
C ASP A 155 29.07 -2.68 -10.96
N SER A 156 29.51 -1.87 -10.00
CA SER A 156 30.85 -1.31 -9.89
C SER A 156 31.43 -0.55 -11.10
N GLY A 157 31.21 0.78 -11.16
CA GLY A 157 32.04 1.68 -11.97
C GLY A 157 31.40 2.97 -12.48
N ILE A 158 30.83 3.81 -11.60
CA ILE A 158 30.49 5.20 -11.96
C ILE A 158 31.28 6.14 -11.05
N THR A 159 32.36 6.69 -11.61
CA THR A 159 33.00 7.92 -11.15
C THR A 159 31.95 9.02 -10.97
N ILE A 160 31.82 9.52 -9.74
CA ILE A 160 31.00 10.68 -9.40
C ILE A 160 31.73 11.94 -9.89
N PRO A 161 31.20 12.72 -10.86
CA PRO A 161 31.61 14.11 -10.98
C PRO A 161 30.85 14.92 -9.94
N SER A 162 31.60 15.46 -8.99
CA SER A 162 31.22 16.58 -8.14
C SER A 162 30.96 17.82 -9.00
N MET A 163 29.71 18.28 -9.10
CA MET A 163 29.31 19.69 -9.26
C MET A 163 27.89 19.80 -8.68
N ALA A 164 27.69 20.23 -7.44
CA ALA A 164 27.64 21.64 -7.03
C ALA A 164 26.73 22.50 -7.92
N SER A 165 25.63 22.97 -7.32
CA SER A 165 24.88 24.18 -7.69
C SER A 165 24.00 24.12 -8.94
N SER A 166 22.72 23.77 -8.74
CA SER A 166 21.60 24.26 -9.58
C SER A 166 20.31 24.26 -8.75
N VAL A 167 20.29 25.14 -7.76
CA VAL A 167 19.05 25.71 -7.23
C VAL A 167 18.56 26.69 -8.29
N MET A 168 17.41 26.42 -8.94
CA MET A 168 16.36 27.36 -9.32
C MET A 168 15.48 26.86 -10.47
N SER A 169 14.17 27.02 -10.27
CA SER A 169 13.17 27.43 -11.26
C SER A 169 12.90 26.53 -12.47
N GLY A 170 11.73 25.89 -12.46
CA GLY A 170 11.20 25.20 -13.64
C GLY A 170 9.86 24.54 -13.34
N GLY A 171 8.81 25.32 -13.16
CA GLY A 171 7.44 24.82 -13.21
C GLY A 171 7.17 24.23 -14.58
N SER A 172 6.82 22.95 -14.63
CA SER A 172 6.20 22.33 -15.80
C SER A 172 4.81 21.86 -15.43
N SER A 173 3.86 22.70 -15.82
CA SER A 173 2.45 22.39 -16.01
C SER A 173 2.32 21.23 -17.00
N VAL A 174 1.90 20.06 -16.52
CA VAL A 174 1.40 18.99 -17.37
C VAL A 174 -0.06 19.29 -17.68
N THR A 175 -0.31 19.76 -18.91
CA THR A 175 -1.64 19.97 -19.46
C THR A 175 -2.28 18.62 -19.82
N PRO A 176 -3.49 18.28 -19.33
CA PRO A 176 -4.19 17.06 -19.72
C PRO A 176 -4.78 17.17 -21.14
N ALA A 177 -4.78 16.05 -21.86
CA ALA A 177 -5.49 15.90 -23.14
C ALA A 177 -7.03 15.89 -22.92
N PRO A 178 -7.83 16.52 -23.81
CA PRO A 178 -9.27 16.64 -23.62
C PRO A 178 -10.01 15.33 -23.96
N ALA A 179 -10.83 14.87 -23.01
CA ALA A 179 -11.83 13.82 -23.22
C ALA A 179 -13.23 14.44 -23.43
N PRO A 180 -14.21 13.69 -24.00
CA PRO A 180 -15.56 14.20 -24.25
C PRO A 180 -16.37 14.37 -22.95
N VAL A 181 -16.96 15.55 -22.77
CA VAL A 181 -17.92 15.96 -21.72
C VAL A 181 -19.33 15.49 -22.16
N PRO A 182 -20.22 14.93 -21.30
CA PRO A 182 -20.73 15.61 -20.10
C PRO A 182 -21.08 14.76 -18.87
N ALA A 183 -20.59 15.18 -17.69
CA ALA A 183 -21.20 15.05 -16.35
C ALA A 183 -20.27 15.54 -15.20
N ALA A 184 -18.95 15.61 -15.44
CA ALA A 184 -17.95 15.87 -14.39
C ALA A 184 -17.80 17.35 -13.96
N ASP A 185 -18.39 18.30 -14.69
CA ASP A 185 -18.15 19.73 -14.46
C ASP A 185 -18.86 20.25 -13.19
N GLN A 186 -19.95 19.61 -12.76
CA GLN A 186 -20.72 20.04 -11.60
C GLN A 186 -20.06 19.68 -10.27
N GLU A 187 -19.42 18.50 -10.18
CA GLU A 187 -18.70 18.08 -8.96
C GLU A 187 -17.47 18.97 -8.71
N GLY A 188 -16.72 19.31 -9.77
CA GLY A 188 -15.58 20.21 -9.67
C GLY A 188 -15.97 21.61 -9.18
N GLU A 189 -17.04 22.18 -9.73
CA GLU A 189 -17.54 23.49 -9.32
C GLU A 189 -18.04 23.50 -7.86
N ALA A 190 -18.69 22.42 -7.43
CA ALA A 190 -19.19 22.31 -6.07
C ALA A 190 -18.05 22.16 -5.04
N ILE A 191 -16.95 21.50 -5.39
CA ILE A 191 -15.72 21.46 -4.57
C ILE A 191 -15.09 22.87 -4.46
N ASP A 192 -14.95 23.59 -5.58
CA ASP A 192 -14.42 24.96 -5.59
C ASP A 192 -15.26 25.93 -4.73
N ARG A 193 -16.60 25.76 -4.76
CA ARG A 193 -17.52 26.56 -3.93
C ARG A 193 -17.35 26.29 -2.43
N LEU A 194 -17.12 25.03 -2.05
CA LEU A 194 -16.84 24.67 -0.65
C LEU A 194 -15.52 25.27 -0.16
N GLU A 195 -14.49 25.30 -1.00
CA GLU A 195 -13.18 25.88 -0.66
C GLU A 195 -13.27 27.41 -0.46
N ARG A 196 -14.04 28.12 -1.30
CA ARG A 196 -14.30 29.56 -1.12
C ARG A 196 -15.09 29.87 0.15
N LEU A 197 -16.11 29.07 0.49
CA LEU A 197 -16.85 29.24 1.74
C LEU A 197 -15.93 29.07 2.96
N GLN A 198 -14.99 28.15 2.89
CA GLN A 198 -14.02 27.94 3.95
C GLN A 198 -13.06 29.12 4.09
N ALA A 199 -12.56 29.68 2.98
CA ALA A 199 -11.75 30.89 3.01
C ALA A 199 -12.49 32.07 3.66
N LEU A 200 -13.78 32.23 3.38
CA LEU A 200 -14.62 33.28 3.99
C LEU A 200 -14.84 33.06 5.49
N LYS A 201 -14.95 31.81 5.93
CA LYS A 201 -15.07 31.49 7.35
C LYS A 201 -13.78 31.79 8.10
N VAL A 202 -12.63 31.41 7.54
CA VAL A 202 -11.31 31.64 8.14
C VAL A 202 -10.99 33.14 8.22
N SER A 203 -11.43 33.93 7.23
CA SER A 203 -11.28 35.39 7.28
C SER A 203 -12.24 36.07 8.26
N GLY A 204 -13.15 35.32 8.90
CA GLY A 204 -14.19 35.85 9.77
C GLY A 204 -15.27 36.63 9.03
N ALA A 205 -15.33 36.54 7.70
CA ALA A 205 -16.33 37.21 6.88
C ALA A 205 -17.72 36.54 7.00
N ILE A 206 -17.78 35.27 7.40
CA ILE A 206 -19.02 34.54 7.68
C ILE A 206 -18.94 33.83 9.02
N THR A 207 -20.09 33.71 9.68
CA THR A 207 -20.24 32.99 10.95
C THR A 207 -20.30 31.47 10.73
N GLU A 208 -20.06 30.68 11.79
CA GLU A 208 -20.18 29.22 11.75
C GLU A 208 -21.56 28.76 11.28
N SER A 209 -22.62 29.43 11.75
CA SER A 209 -24.00 29.11 11.37
C SER A 209 -24.28 29.32 9.89
N GLU A 210 -23.73 30.39 9.30
CA GLU A 210 -23.89 30.69 7.88
C GLU A 210 -23.10 29.71 7.01
N PHE A 211 -21.90 29.32 7.45
CA PHE A 211 -21.10 28.30 6.80
C PHE A 211 -21.83 26.95 6.74
N GLN A 212 -22.41 26.51 7.85
CA GLN A 212 -23.14 25.23 7.90
C GLN A 212 -24.40 25.25 7.00
N ALA A 213 -25.14 26.36 7.00
CA ALA A 213 -26.31 26.51 6.13
C ALA A 213 -25.93 26.43 4.64
N LYS A 214 -24.87 27.14 4.23
CA LYS A 214 -24.40 27.15 2.84
C LYS A 214 -23.76 25.83 2.40
N LYS A 215 -23.07 25.14 3.31
CA LYS A 215 -22.55 23.80 3.06
C LYS A 215 -23.68 22.79 2.80
N ALA A 216 -24.74 22.84 3.59
CA ALA A 216 -25.90 21.97 3.42
C ALA A 216 -26.66 22.24 2.11
N GLU A 217 -26.68 23.49 1.64
CA GLU A 217 -27.25 23.87 0.34
C GLU A 217 -26.45 23.25 -0.82
N ILE A 218 -25.12 23.42 -0.83
CA ILE A 218 -24.25 22.87 -1.90
C ILE A 218 -24.31 21.34 -1.96
N LEU A 219 -24.39 20.67 -0.81
CA LEU A 219 -24.50 19.20 -0.76
C LEU A 219 -25.87 18.66 -1.23
N ARG A 220 -26.90 19.50 -1.35
CA ARG A 220 -28.21 19.12 -1.90
C ARG A 220 -28.31 19.31 -3.41
N ASP A 221 -27.43 20.15 -3.96
CA ASP A 221 -27.35 20.44 -5.40
C ASP A 221 -26.42 19.46 -6.15
N MET A 222 -25.68 18.62 -5.41
CA MET A 222 -24.93 17.46 -5.92
C MET A 222 -25.85 16.23 -6.02
#